data_AF-A0AAW0P8N8-F1
#
_entry.id   AF-A0AAW0P8N8-F1
#
_cell.length_a   1.000
_cell.length_b   1.000
_cell.length_c   1.000
_cell.angle_alpha   90.00
_cell.angle_beta   90.00
_cell.angle_gamma   90.00
#
_symmetry.space_group_name_H-M   'P 1'
#
loop_
_entity.id
_entity.type
_entity.pdbx_description
1 polymer ?
#
loop_
_entity_poly.entity_id
_entity_poly.type
_entity_poly.pdbx_seq_one_letter_code
_entity_poly.pdbx_strand_id
1 'polypeptide(L)'
;MADKTVGRESWTGCAVLFLQSLCPGVNLLSRYKDNKGKFIVFKVIKLTLSDSAGGLEGYEILKVHDADPFLAVEIKFLDVSTCRQFLESYSSGTMRQSLSQHGCRLLALPQEITVQTQLKASTHTLDPYLDQLELCLQQIHLSQPERLCDEEIEHLEQQLKNQAFNHTQQPLTLTQEETMPSNGFKFQNRVFKDRMLTQADVQSFSSEVGRQWKFVGRALGKNCRALKGPAIDNLAYEYEREGLYEQAYQLLNRFMQAEGREAKLSRLVKALEDCKLMSLAEKILDFQQ
;
A
#
# COMPACT_ATOMS: atom_id res chain seq x y z
N MET A 1 -25.65 48.33 10.23
CA MET A 1 -25.31 48.20 8.79
C MET A 1 -24.38 47.02 8.64
N ALA A 2 -24.65 46.18 7.65
CA ALA A 2 -24.23 44.79 7.58
C ALA A 2 -22.70 44.61 7.48
N ASP A 3 -22.18 43.81 8.40
CA ASP A 3 -21.03 42.94 8.20
C ASP A 3 -21.44 41.82 7.23
N LYS A 4 -20.70 41.64 6.12
CA LYS A 4 -20.64 40.38 5.34
C LYS A 4 -19.60 40.44 4.20
N THR A 5 -18.68 39.47 4.31
CA THR A 5 -18.02 38.72 3.21
C THR A 5 -17.00 39.44 2.33
N VAL A 6 -15.78 39.61 2.86
CA VAL A 6 -14.57 39.44 2.04
C VAL A 6 -14.25 37.94 2.07
N GLY A 7 -14.44 37.27 0.94
CA GLY A 7 -14.05 35.88 0.78
C GLY A 7 -12.57 35.75 1.09
N ARG A 8 -12.21 34.84 2.00
CA ARG A 8 -10.83 34.45 2.26
C ARG A 8 -10.33 33.82 0.96
N GLU A 9 -9.64 34.58 0.11
CA GLU A 9 -9.00 34.03 -1.07
C GLU A 9 -8.09 32.89 -0.58
N SER A 10 -8.39 31.67 -1.04
CA SER A 10 -7.58 30.51 -0.73
C SER A 10 -6.26 30.70 -1.46
N TRP A 11 -5.16 30.78 -0.71
CA TRP A 11 -3.84 30.95 -1.30
C TRP A 11 -3.53 29.74 -2.17
N THR A 12 -3.18 29.97 -3.42
CA THR A 12 -2.74 28.93 -4.35
C THR A 12 -1.51 29.42 -5.10
N GLY A 13 -0.65 28.51 -5.51
CA GLY A 13 0.50 28.86 -6.33
C GLY A 13 1.02 27.67 -7.12
N CYS A 14 1.76 27.93 -8.18
CA CYS A 14 2.31 26.93 -9.08
C CYS A 14 3.81 27.12 -9.24
N ALA A 15 4.55 26.03 -9.18
CA ALA A 15 5.97 25.98 -9.46
C ALA A 15 6.30 24.77 -10.34
N VAL A 16 7.37 24.88 -11.12
CA VAL A 16 7.89 23.79 -11.94
C VAL A 16 9.27 23.42 -11.43
N LEU A 17 9.40 22.17 -11.00
CA LEU A 17 10.63 21.57 -10.53
C LEU A 17 11.27 20.74 -11.64
N PHE A 18 12.42 21.16 -12.13
CA PHE A 18 13.20 20.46 -13.13
C PHE A 18 14.18 19.50 -12.46
N LEU A 19 14.16 18.25 -12.89
CA LEU A 19 14.99 17.17 -12.33
C LEU A 19 15.86 16.56 -13.43
N GLN A 20 17.17 16.47 -13.19
CA GLN A 20 18.10 15.79 -14.09
C GLN A 20 19.04 14.90 -13.28
N SER A 21 19.10 13.62 -13.63
CA SER A 21 20.12 12.72 -13.08
C SER A 21 21.46 12.98 -13.74
N LEU A 22 22.50 13.13 -12.92
CA LEU A 22 23.90 13.27 -13.35
C LEU A 22 24.62 11.92 -13.38
N CYS A 23 23.95 10.83 -12.97
CA CYS A 23 24.56 9.50 -12.92
C CYS A 23 24.65 8.85 -14.30
N PRO A 24 25.84 8.36 -14.70
CA PRO A 24 25.99 7.63 -15.96
C PRO A 24 25.16 6.35 -15.93
N GLY A 25 24.25 6.20 -16.90
CA GLY A 25 23.35 5.04 -17.02
C GLY A 25 21.97 5.21 -16.38
N VAL A 26 21.71 6.33 -15.69
CA VAL A 26 20.39 6.64 -15.12
C VAL A 26 19.89 7.95 -15.73
N ASN A 27 19.00 7.84 -16.71
CA ASN A 27 18.30 8.99 -17.27
C ASN A 27 16.83 8.96 -16.80
N LEU A 28 16.46 9.92 -15.96
CA LEU A 28 15.10 9.99 -15.37
C LEU A 28 14.04 10.18 -16.44
N LEU A 29 14.34 10.96 -17.47
CA LEU A 29 13.43 11.22 -18.58
C LEU A 29 13.16 9.97 -19.40
N SER A 30 14.20 9.20 -19.75
CA SER A 30 14.01 7.94 -20.49
C SER A 30 13.28 6.89 -19.66
N ARG A 31 13.54 6.84 -18.34
CA ARG A 31 12.81 5.98 -17.40
C ARG A 31 11.34 6.38 -17.27
N TYR A 32 11.03 7.67 -17.32
CA TYR A 32 9.65 8.15 -17.29
C TYR A 32 8.89 7.84 -18.59
N LYS A 33 9.59 7.76 -19.73
CA LYS A 33 9.02 7.33 -21.01
C LYS A 33 8.69 5.83 -21.07
N ASP A 34 9.40 5.00 -20.29
CA ASP A 34 9.11 3.57 -20.18
C ASP A 34 7.90 3.31 -19.26
N ASN A 35 6.96 2.45 -19.68
CA ASN A 35 5.69 2.27 -18.95
C ASN A 35 5.88 1.64 -17.57
N LYS A 36 6.91 0.78 -17.39
CA LYS A 36 7.25 0.19 -16.08
C LYS A 36 8.05 1.16 -15.23
N GLY A 37 9.01 1.87 -15.81
CA GLY A 37 9.82 2.90 -15.14
C GLY A 37 9.03 4.13 -14.72
N LYS A 38 8.02 4.53 -15.49
CA LYS A 38 7.17 5.71 -15.26
C LYS A 38 6.58 5.74 -13.86
N PHE A 39 5.91 4.65 -13.46
CA PHE A 39 5.31 4.55 -12.15
C PHE A 39 6.35 4.65 -11.02
N ILE A 40 7.52 4.05 -11.20
CA ILE A 40 8.60 4.09 -10.20
C ILE A 40 9.14 5.52 -10.06
N VAL A 41 9.40 6.22 -11.18
CA VAL A 41 9.86 7.60 -11.18
C VAL A 41 8.81 8.53 -10.55
N PHE A 42 7.54 8.37 -10.91
CA PHE A 42 6.45 9.12 -10.29
C PHE A 42 6.38 8.88 -8.77
N LYS A 43 6.49 7.63 -8.32
CA LYS A 43 6.50 7.27 -6.90
C LYS A 43 7.67 7.92 -6.15
N VAL A 44 8.86 7.93 -6.75
CA VAL A 44 10.04 8.62 -6.19
C VAL A 44 9.77 10.11 -6.01
N ILE A 45 9.21 10.77 -7.04
CA ILE A 45 8.84 12.19 -6.99
C ILE A 45 7.81 12.44 -5.89
N LYS A 46 6.73 11.65 -5.85
CA LYS A 46 5.65 11.81 -4.88
C LYS A 46 6.14 11.67 -3.43
N LEU A 47 6.95 10.65 -3.13
CA LEU A 47 7.52 10.46 -1.79
C LEU A 47 8.43 11.62 -1.39
N THR A 48 9.29 12.06 -2.32
CA THR A 48 10.19 13.21 -2.10
C THR A 48 9.44 14.50 -1.79
N LEU A 49 8.38 14.77 -2.57
CA LEU A 49 7.53 15.93 -2.35
C LEU A 49 6.80 15.82 -1.02
N SER A 50 6.32 14.64 -0.64
CA SER A 50 5.67 14.46 0.65
C SER A 50 6.58 14.68 1.85
N ASP A 51 7.83 14.21 1.78
CA ASP A 51 8.82 14.48 2.82
C ASP A 51 9.17 15.98 2.90
N SER A 52 9.21 16.65 1.74
CA SER A 52 9.57 18.07 1.65
C SER A 52 8.42 19.01 2.01
N ALA A 53 7.19 18.62 1.72
CA ALA A 53 5.98 19.39 1.95
C ALA A 53 5.35 19.11 3.33
N GLY A 54 5.87 18.13 4.07
CA GLY A 54 5.39 17.78 5.40
C GLY A 54 4.16 16.86 5.44
N GLY A 55 3.79 16.22 4.33
CA GLY A 55 2.62 15.34 4.26
C GLY A 55 2.20 14.92 2.86
N LEU A 56 1.05 14.24 2.78
CA LEU A 56 0.43 13.81 1.51
C LEU A 56 -0.58 14.84 0.96
N GLU A 57 -0.86 15.89 1.73
CA GLU A 57 -1.84 16.92 1.44
C GLU A 57 -1.16 18.29 1.26
N GLY A 58 -1.91 19.30 0.79
CA GLY A 58 -1.40 20.66 0.60
C GLY A 58 -0.70 20.92 -0.74
N TYR A 59 -0.47 19.88 -1.54
CA TYR A 59 0.05 20.01 -2.91
C TYR A 59 -0.54 18.97 -3.87
N GLU A 60 -0.54 19.32 -5.15
CA GLU A 60 -0.98 18.47 -6.27
C GLU A 60 0.09 18.50 -7.35
N ILE A 61 0.45 17.33 -7.89
CA ILE A 61 1.25 17.28 -9.13
C ILE A 61 0.25 17.45 -10.27
N LEU A 62 0.40 18.50 -11.08
CA LEU A 62 -0.49 18.74 -12.21
C LEU A 62 -0.04 17.95 -13.43
N LYS A 63 1.26 17.95 -13.68
CA LYS A 63 1.85 17.37 -14.88
C LYS A 63 3.32 17.05 -14.69
N VAL A 64 3.79 16.03 -15.41
CA VAL A 64 5.22 15.76 -15.59
C VAL A 64 5.53 15.92 -17.08
N HIS A 65 6.36 16.90 -17.40
CA HIS A 65 6.75 17.27 -18.76
C HIS A 65 8.09 16.67 -19.14
N ASP A 66 8.19 16.30 -20.41
CA ASP A 66 9.46 16.07 -21.10
C ASP A 66 10.09 17.43 -21.45
N ALA A 67 11.16 17.77 -20.74
CA ALA A 67 11.91 19.01 -20.93
C ALA A 67 13.40 18.71 -21.12
N ASP A 68 13.72 17.82 -22.07
CA ASP A 68 15.06 17.31 -22.34
C ASP A 68 16.16 18.39 -22.20
N PRO A 69 17.20 18.16 -21.36
CA PRO A 69 17.54 16.91 -20.66
C PRO A 69 16.84 16.69 -19.31
N PHE A 70 15.91 17.57 -18.92
CA PHE A 70 15.22 17.54 -17.64
C PHE A 70 13.88 16.81 -17.70
N LEU A 71 13.46 16.31 -16.56
CA LEU A 71 12.08 15.93 -16.27
C LEU A 71 11.46 17.07 -15.45
N ALA A 72 10.47 17.78 -15.99
CA ALA A 72 9.88 18.93 -15.31
C ALA A 72 8.56 18.55 -14.63
N VAL A 73 8.48 18.72 -13.31
CA VAL A 73 7.32 18.39 -12.49
C VAL A 73 6.59 19.68 -12.14
N GLU A 74 5.38 19.84 -12.64
CA GLU A 74 4.52 20.98 -12.34
C GLU A 74 3.71 20.70 -11.08
N ILE A 75 3.90 21.53 -10.06
CA ILE A 75 3.38 21.35 -8.71
C ILE A 75 2.51 22.56 -8.37
N LYS A 76 1.29 22.27 -7.98
CA LYS A 76 0.35 23.24 -7.43
C LYS A 76 0.33 23.11 -5.92
N PHE A 77 0.50 24.20 -5.21
CA PHE A 77 0.35 24.30 -3.77
C PHE A 77 -1.03 24.88 -3.43
N LEU A 78 -1.68 24.30 -2.42
CA LEU A 78 -3.02 24.65 -1.97
C LEU A 78 -3.02 25.59 -0.75
N ASP A 79 -1.84 25.77 -0.12
CA ASP A 79 -1.65 26.63 1.02
C ASP A 79 -0.19 27.08 1.15
N VAL A 80 0.00 28.23 1.79
CA VAL A 80 1.30 28.90 1.91
C VAL A 80 2.27 28.15 2.84
N SER A 81 1.75 27.43 3.84
CA SER A 81 2.57 26.66 4.79
C SER A 81 3.28 25.51 4.09
N THR A 82 2.55 24.73 3.29
CA THR A 82 3.09 23.60 2.52
C THR A 82 4.15 24.08 1.52
N CYS A 83 3.87 25.20 0.83
CA CYS A 83 4.85 25.79 -0.10
C CYS A 83 6.11 26.27 0.62
N ARG A 84 5.97 26.93 1.78
CA ARG A 84 7.10 27.38 2.59
C ARG A 84 7.97 26.21 3.04
N GLN A 85 7.35 25.16 3.57
CA GLN A 85 8.06 23.97 4.02
C GLN A 85 8.82 23.29 2.87
N PHE A 86 8.19 23.20 1.69
CA PHE A 86 8.85 22.73 0.49
C PHE A 86 10.08 23.58 0.13
N LEU A 87 9.96 24.91 0.14
CA LEU A 87 11.07 25.81 -0.17
C LEU A 87 12.22 25.71 0.84
N GLU A 88 11.92 25.56 2.13
CA GLU A 88 12.92 25.34 3.18
C GLU A 88 13.65 23.99 3.01
N SER A 89 12.91 22.93 2.65
CA SER A 89 13.49 21.63 2.30
C SER A 89 14.35 21.70 1.03
N TYR A 90 13.91 22.49 0.04
CA TYR A 90 14.63 22.72 -1.20
C TYR A 90 15.96 23.46 -0.97
N SER A 91 15.90 24.59 -0.23
CA SER A 91 17.07 25.44 0.03
C SER A 91 18.11 24.78 0.92
N SER A 92 17.68 24.01 1.93
CA SER A 92 18.58 23.23 2.79
C SER A 92 19.20 22.01 2.09
N GLY A 93 18.72 21.64 0.90
CA GLY A 93 19.17 20.44 0.17
C GLY A 93 18.54 19.14 0.67
N THR A 94 17.70 19.19 1.69
CA THR A 94 16.97 18.04 2.24
C THR A 94 16.12 17.36 1.16
N MET A 95 15.43 18.14 0.33
CA MET A 95 14.64 17.61 -0.80
C MET A 95 15.50 16.74 -1.73
N ARG A 96 16.69 17.23 -2.11
CA ARG A 96 17.61 16.50 -2.99
C ARG A 96 18.12 15.22 -2.35
N GLN A 97 18.37 15.24 -1.04
CA GLN A 97 18.78 14.05 -0.29
C GLN A 97 17.68 12.99 -0.26
N SER A 98 16.44 13.39 0.05
CA SER A 98 15.29 12.48 0.00
C SER A 98 15.07 11.92 -1.40
N LEU A 99 15.21 12.75 -2.43
CA LEU A 99 15.12 12.32 -3.83
C LEU A 99 16.16 11.25 -4.17
N SER A 100 17.40 11.47 -3.73
CA SER A 100 18.48 10.50 -3.92
C SER A 100 18.15 9.17 -3.21
N GLN A 101 17.78 9.21 -1.93
CA GLN A 101 17.47 8.02 -1.14
C GLN A 101 16.32 7.20 -1.73
N HIS A 102 15.20 7.86 -2.07
CA HIS A 102 14.05 7.20 -2.69
C HIS A 102 14.40 6.67 -4.09
N GLY A 103 15.14 7.46 -4.87
CA GLY A 103 15.63 7.07 -6.19
C GLY A 103 16.46 5.79 -6.13
N CYS A 104 17.47 5.73 -5.26
CA CYS A 104 18.32 4.55 -5.10
C CYS A 104 17.54 3.31 -4.72
N ARG A 105 16.63 3.45 -3.74
CA ARG A 105 15.84 2.35 -3.22
C ARG A 105 14.86 1.80 -4.25
N LEU A 106 14.15 2.67 -4.96
CA LEU A 106 13.05 2.27 -5.84
C LEU A 106 13.50 1.97 -7.26
N LEU A 107 14.58 2.60 -7.74
CA LEU A 107 15.18 2.30 -9.05
C LEU A 107 16.23 1.17 -8.98
N ALA A 108 16.41 0.57 -7.79
CA ALA A 108 17.38 -0.51 -7.53
C ALA A 108 18.79 -0.18 -8.03
N LEU A 109 19.26 1.04 -7.75
CA LEU A 109 20.55 1.52 -8.22
C LEU A 109 21.67 1.07 -7.27
N PRO A 110 22.84 0.68 -7.79
CA PRO A 110 23.97 0.21 -6.98
C PRO A 110 24.69 1.34 -6.22
N GLN A 111 24.46 2.60 -6.57
CA GLN A 111 25.11 3.78 -5.98
C GLN A 111 24.13 4.94 -5.84
N GLU A 112 24.48 5.92 -4.99
CA GLU A 112 23.69 7.12 -4.77
C GLU A 112 23.48 7.93 -6.06
N ILE A 113 22.22 8.26 -6.34
CA ILE A 113 21.87 9.05 -7.52
C ILE A 113 22.12 10.53 -7.24
N THR A 114 23.03 11.13 -8.00
CA THR A 114 23.24 12.58 -7.96
C THR A 114 22.23 13.25 -8.90
N VAL A 115 21.37 14.10 -8.33
CA VAL A 115 20.33 14.80 -9.09
C VAL A 115 20.56 16.29 -9.05
N GLN A 116 20.61 16.90 -10.23
CA GLN A 116 20.53 18.34 -10.42
C GLN A 116 19.05 18.78 -10.41
N THR A 117 18.77 19.85 -9.66
CA THR A 117 17.43 20.43 -9.57
C THR A 117 17.45 21.88 -9.98
N GLN A 118 16.33 22.36 -10.54
CA GLN A 118 16.08 23.77 -10.78
C GLN A 118 14.61 24.05 -10.49
N LEU A 119 14.31 25.14 -9.78
CA LEU A 119 12.96 25.52 -9.41
C LEU A 119 12.56 26.81 -10.12
N LYS A 120 11.42 26.78 -10.82
CA LYS A 120 10.87 27.95 -11.51
C LYS A 120 9.44 28.24 -11.10
N ALA A 121 9.06 29.50 -11.08
CA ALA A 121 7.67 29.95 -11.03
C ALA A 121 7.41 30.82 -12.25
N SER A 122 6.53 30.37 -13.14
CA SER A 122 6.33 30.98 -14.46
C SER A 122 7.68 31.15 -15.20
N THR A 123 8.09 32.38 -15.50
CA THR A 123 9.35 32.71 -16.18
C THR A 123 10.54 32.92 -15.24
N HIS A 124 10.33 32.95 -13.92
CA HIS A 124 11.36 33.25 -12.93
C HIS A 124 12.02 31.97 -12.42
N THR A 125 13.36 31.94 -12.42
CA THR A 125 14.12 30.89 -11.72
C THR A 125 14.31 31.31 -10.27
N LEU A 126 13.88 30.46 -9.34
CA LEU A 126 13.86 30.75 -7.91
C LEU A 126 15.17 30.39 -7.21
N ASP A 127 15.99 29.51 -7.78
CA ASP A 127 17.25 29.03 -7.19
C ASP A 127 18.21 30.15 -6.71
N PRO A 128 18.37 31.29 -7.41
CA PRO A 128 19.23 32.39 -6.93
C PRO A 128 18.67 33.16 -5.73
N TYR A 129 17.38 33.00 -5.42
CA TYR A 129 16.65 33.79 -4.43
C TYR A 129 16.19 32.96 -3.22
N LEU A 130 16.72 31.75 -3.05
CA LEU A 130 16.32 30.82 -1.98
C LEU A 130 16.58 31.38 -0.56
N ASP A 131 17.52 32.32 -0.41
CA ASP A 131 17.76 33.05 0.83
C ASP A 131 16.62 34.02 1.19
N GLN A 132 15.75 34.34 0.22
CA GLN A 132 14.64 35.28 0.34
C GLN A 132 13.30 34.56 0.13
N LEU A 133 12.97 33.64 1.03
CA LEU A 133 11.78 32.76 0.95
C LEU A 133 10.47 33.51 0.66
N GLU A 134 10.26 34.69 1.25
CA GLU A 134 9.03 35.49 1.01
C GLU A 134 8.88 35.92 -0.45
N LEU A 135 9.98 36.28 -1.13
CA LEU A 135 9.93 36.60 -2.55
C LEU A 135 9.60 35.36 -3.39
N CYS A 136 10.19 34.21 -3.06
CA CYS A 136 9.86 32.95 -3.72
C CYS A 136 8.38 32.60 -3.56
N LEU A 137 7.83 32.72 -2.34
CA LEU A 137 6.41 32.49 -2.07
C LEU A 137 5.51 33.42 -2.87
N GLN A 138 5.87 34.71 -2.96
CA GLN A 138 5.13 35.67 -3.76
C GLN A 138 5.16 35.33 -5.26
N GLN A 139 6.32 34.96 -5.80
CA GLN A 139 6.45 34.56 -7.21
C GLN A 139 5.66 33.30 -7.53
N ILE A 140 5.65 32.31 -6.63
CA ILE A 140 4.85 31.08 -6.76
C ILE A 140 3.36 31.40 -6.70
N HIS A 141 2.94 32.30 -5.81
CA HIS A 141 1.54 32.71 -5.71
C HIS A 141 1.04 33.47 -6.95
N LEU A 142 1.88 34.33 -7.53
CA LEU A 142 1.59 35.04 -8.78
C LEU A 142 1.51 34.09 -9.97
N SER A 143 2.28 33.00 -9.94
CA SER A 143 2.21 31.91 -10.90
C SER A 143 1.00 31.03 -10.59
N GLN A 144 -0.19 31.45 -11.03
CA GLN A 144 -1.42 30.67 -10.86
C GLN A 144 -1.40 29.39 -11.71
N PRO A 145 -2.01 28.28 -11.25
CA PRO A 145 -2.09 27.05 -12.03
C PRO A 145 -3.02 27.25 -13.22
N GLU A 146 -2.47 27.29 -14.43
CA GLU A 146 -3.25 27.48 -15.66
C GLU A 146 -3.99 26.21 -16.10
N ARG A 147 -3.65 25.04 -15.51
CA ARG A 147 -4.07 23.72 -15.99
C ARG A 147 -4.63 22.85 -14.88
N LEU A 148 -5.55 21.98 -15.26
CA LEU A 148 -6.02 20.88 -14.41
C LEU A 148 -4.96 19.76 -14.38
N CYS A 149 -5.12 18.84 -13.43
CA CYS A 149 -4.32 17.62 -13.39
C CYS A 149 -4.50 16.81 -14.67
N ASP A 150 -3.40 16.36 -15.28
CA ASP A 150 -3.46 15.51 -16.46
C ASP A 150 -3.95 14.09 -16.09
N GLU A 151 -4.73 13.45 -16.97
CA GLU A 151 -5.28 12.08 -16.77
C GLU A 151 -4.19 11.04 -16.45
N GLU A 152 -2.99 11.22 -17.00
CA GLU A 152 -1.84 10.36 -16.70
C GLU A 152 -1.44 10.44 -15.22
N ILE A 153 -1.39 11.65 -14.68
CA ILE A 153 -1.04 11.87 -13.28
C ILE A 153 -2.14 11.37 -12.37
N GLU A 154 -3.42 11.58 -12.73
CA GLU A 154 -4.54 11.01 -11.99
C GLU A 154 -4.46 9.49 -11.91
N HIS A 155 -4.11 8.83 -13.02
CA HIS A 155 -3.93 7.38 -13.05
C HIS A 155 -2.77 6.93 -12.15
N LEU A 156 -1.63 7.63 -12.19
CA LEU A 156 -0.47 7.32 -11.36
C LEU A 156 -0.75 7.53 -9.86
N GLU A 157 -1.47 8.59 -9.49
CA GLU A 157 -1.96 8.84 -8.13
C GLU A 157 -2.91 7.74 -7.65
N GLN A 158 -3.84 7.29 -8.51
CA GLN A 158 -4.72 6.16 -8.19
C GLN A 158 -3.94 4.85 -8.00
N GLN A 159 -2.97 4.57 -8.87
CA GLN A 159 -2.10 3.40 -8.72
C GLN A 159 -1.31 3.45 -7.40
N LEU A 160 -0.82 4.62 -7.01
CA LEU A 160 -0.09 4.82 -5.76
C LEU A 160 -1.01 4.64 -4.54
N LYS A 161 -2.23 5.19 -4.58
CA LYS A 161 -3.27 4.96 -3.55
C LYS A 161 -3.58 3.48 -3.42
N ASN A 162 -3.80 2.77 -4.54
CA ASN A 162 -4.07 1.34 -4.53
C ASN A 162 -2.89 0.54 -3.94
N GLN A 163 -1.64 0.91 -4.24
CA GLN A 163 -0.47 0.32 -3.57
C GLN A 163 -0.44 0.63 -2.07
N ALA A 164 -0.78 1.86 -1.66
CA ALA A 164 -0.82 2.25 -0.24
C ALA A 164 -1.95 1.56 0.53
N PHE A 165 -3.11 1.29 -0.11
CA PHE A 165 -4.18 0.47 0.46
C PHE A 165 -3.77 -1.00 0.57
N ASN A 166 -3.03 -1.51 -0.41
CA ASN A 166 -2.42 -2.84 -0.32
C ASN A 166 -1.32 -2.90 0.77
N HIS A 167 -0.62 -1.79 1.03
CA HIS A 167 0.41 -1.68 2.07
C HIS A 167 -0.11 -1.34 3.47
N THR A 168 -1.24 -0.65 3.63
CA THR A 168 -1.88 -0.44 4.94
C THR A 168 -2.55 -1.72 5.48
N GLN A 169 -2.63 -2.77 4.65
CA GLN A 169 -2.85 -4.16 5.08
C GLN A 169 -1.54 -4.95 5.36
N GLN A 170 -0.38 -4.28 5.44
CA GLN A 170 0.92 -4.89 5.73
C GLN A 170 1.74 -4.07 6.75
N PRO A 171 2.02 -4.61 7.95
CA PRO A 171 3.22 -4.27 8.68
C PRO A 171 4.42 -5.00 8.05
N LEU A 172 5.41 -4.20 7.64
CA LEU A 172 6.85 -4.48 7.50
C LEU A 172 7.23 -5.94 7.17
N THR A 173 7.70 -6.16 5.94
CA THR A 173 8.63 -7.26 5.66
C THR A 173 9.70 -6.76 4.70
N LEU A 174 10.89 -6.56 5.26
CA LEU A 174 12.14 -6.43 4.53
C LEU A 174 12.40 -7.73 3.77
N THR A 175 12.65 -7.58 2.48
CA THR A 175 13.54 -8.43 1.66
C THR A 175 13.18 -9.92 1.56
N GLN A 176 12.42 -10.28 0.54
CA GLN A 176 12.88 -11.17 -0.54
C GLN A 176 11.72 -11.39 -1.52
N GLU A 177 12.00 -11.12 -2.79
CA GLU A 177 11.24 -11.65 -3.90
C GLU A 177 11.32 -13.18 -3.85
N GLU A 178 10.26 -13.82 -3.37
CA GLU A 178 9.96 -15.18 -3.77
C GLU A 178 8.52 -15.20 -4.25
N THR A 179 8.39 -15.43 -5.56
CA THR A 179 7.25 -16.11 -6.18
C THR A 179 6.26 -16.66 -5.16
N MET A 180 5.10 -16.01 -5.00
CA MET A 180 3.95 -16.67 -4.39
C MET A 180 3.84 -18.03 -5.09
N PRO A 181 4.06 -19.16 -4.40
CA PRO A 181 3.56 -20.42 -4.92
C PRO A 181 2.08 -20.17 -5.07
N SER A 182 1.50 -20.48 -6.24
CA SER A 182 0.07 -20.28 -6.54
C SER A 182 -0.87 -21.05 -5.59
N ASN A 183 -0.37 -21.55 -4.45
CA ASN A 183 -0.96 -22.50 -3.53
C ASN A 183 -0.47 -22.23 -2.07
N GLY A 184 -0.48 -20.97 -1.60
CA GLY A 184 -0.13 -20.57 -0.23
C GLY A 184 -1.10 -19.54 0.37
N PHE A 185 -1.24 -19.52 1.69
CA PHE A 185 -2.09 -18.56 2.43
C PHE A 185 -1.32 -17.95 3.62
N LYS A 186 -1.77 -16.78 4.09
CA LYS A 186 -1.11 -16.03 5.17
C LYS A 186 -1.85 -16.24 6.49
N PHE A 187 -1.16 -16.60 7.56
CA PHE A 187 -1.67 -16.68 8.93
C PHE A 187 -0.66 -16.03 9.88
N GLN A 188 -1.10 -15.12 10.74
CA GLN A 188 -0.25 -14.36 11.68
C GLN A 188 1.05 -13.80 11.08
N ASN A 189 0.96 -13.21 9.88
CA ASN A 189 2.09 -12.65 9.13
C ASN A 189 3.14 -13.67 8.63
N ARG A 190 2.88 -14.99 8.69
CA ARG A 190 3.67 -16.04 8.02
C ARG A 190 2.89 -16.64 6.83
N VAL A 191 3.62 -17.04 5.79
CA VAL A 191 3.05 -17.72 4.62
C VAL A 191 3.13 -19.23 4.83
N PHE A 192 2.00 -19.90 4.76
CA PHE A 192 1.88 -21.35 4.83
C PHE A 192 1.47 -21.90 3.47
N LYS A 193 1.95 -23.12 3.16
CA LYS A 193 1.52 -23.84 1.96
C LYS A 193 0.05 -24.25 2.13
N ASP A 194 -0.78 -23.88 1.16
CA ASP A 194 -2.21 -24.19 1.14
C ASP A 194 -2.44 -25.63 0.65
N ARG A 195 -2.08 -26.59 1.52
CA ARG A 195 -2.28 -28.02 1.27
C ARG A 195 -3.72 -28.44 1.55
N MET A 196 -4.11 -29.59 1.01
CA MET A 196 -5.35 -30.26 1.39
C MET A 196 -5.29 -30.66 2.86
N LEU A 197 -6.44 -30.64 3.54
CA LEU A 197 -6.55 -31.17 4.89
C LEU A 197 -6.15 -32.64 4.91
N THR A 198 -5.32 -32.98 5.89
CA THR A 198 -4.87 -34.34 6.16
C THR A 198 -5.56 -34.87 7.41
N GLN A 199 -5.55 -36.20 7.60
CA GLN A 199 -6.11 -36.82 8.80
C GLN A 199 -5.43 -36.31 10.10
N ALA A 200 -4.17 -35.91 10.05
CA ALA A 200 -3.48 -35.30 11.19
C ALA A 200 -4.09 -33.94 11.60
N ASP A 201 -4.51 -33.14 10.63
CA ASP A 201 -5.17 -31.84 10.87
C ASP A 201 -6.55 -32.06 11.50
N VAL A 202 -7.26 -33.09 11.04
CA VAL A 202 -8.58 -33.48 11.57
C VAL A 202 -8.46 -33.94 13.03
N GLN A 203 -7.51 -34.82 13.33
CA GLN A 203 -7.27 -35.28 14.71
C GLN A 203 -6.87 -34.13 15.64
N SER A 204 -5.96 -33.26 15.18
CA SER A 204 -5.52 -32.09 15.94
C SER A 204 -6.68 -31.15 16.25
N PHE A 205 -7.51 -30.85 15.25
CA PHE A 205 -8.73 -30.06 15.41
C PHE A 205 -9.70 -30.69 16.42
N SER A 206 -10.03 -31.96 16.24
CA SER A 206 -11.01 -32.67 17.08
C SER A 206 -10.59 -32.77 18.54
N SER A 207 -9.29 -32.86 18.80
CA SER A 207 -8.74 -32.93 20.15
C SER A 207 -8.90 -31.63 20.95
N GLU A 208 -8.89 -30.46 20.29
CA GLU A 208 -8.79 -29.17 20.98
C GLU A 208 -9.98 -28.24 20.79
N VAL A 209 -10.76 -28.37 19.71
CA VAL A 209 -11.85 -27.43 19.42
C VAL A 209 -12.96 -27.48 20.49
N GLY A 210 -13.13 -28.62 21.16
CA GLY A 210 -14.10 -28.82 22.23
C GLY A 210 -15.50 -28.35 21.82
N ARG A 211 -16.18 -27.60 22.71
CA ARG A 211 -17.56 -27.11 22.47
C ARG A 211 -17.68 -26.09 21.32
N GLN A 212 -16.57 -25.54 20.84
CA GLN A 212 -16.56 -24.53 19.78
C GLN A 212 -16.69 -25.13 18.37
N TRP A 213 -16.72 -26.46 18.24
CA TRP A 213 -16.81 -27.15 16.95
C TRP A 213 -18.02 -26.70 16.12
N LYS A 214 -19.16 -26.41 16.77
CA LYS A 214 -20.37 -25.91 16.11
C LYS A 214 -20.17 -24.54 15.49
N PHE A 215 -19.45 -23.64 16.16
CA PHE A 215 -19.15 -22.30 15.64
C PHE A 215 -18.20 -22.38 14.44
N VAL A 216 -17.16 -23.20 14.54
CA VAL A 216 -16.24 -23.45 13.42
C VAL A 216 -16.98 -24.09 12.24
N GLY A 217 -17.85 -25.05 12.50
CA GLY A 217 -18.70 -25.68 11.47
C GLY A 217 -19.61 -24.68 10.75
N ARG A 218 -20.19 -23.71 11.48
CA ARG A 218 -20.97 -22.62 10.87
C ARG A 218 -20.10 -21.66 10.07
N ALA A 219 -18.88 -21.36 10.52
CA ALA A 219 -17.93 -20.54 9.78
C ALA A 219 -17.49 -21.22 8.46
N LEU A 220 -17.16 -22.52 8.50
CA LEU A 220 -16.90 -23.34 7.31
C LEU A 220 -18.12 -23.43 6.38
N GLY A 221 -19.32 -23.53 6.98
CA GLY A 221 -20.59 -23.58 6.29
C GLY A 221 -20.92 -22.34 5.45
N LYS A 222 -20.29 -21.17 5.69
CA LYS A 222 -20.47 -19.98 4.83
C LYS A 222 -20.16 -20.33 3.36
N ASN A 223 -19.08 -21.08 3.15
CA ASN A 223 -18.55 -21.45 1.84
C ASN A 223 -18.74 -22.94 1.49
N CYS A 224 -19.25 -23.78 2.41
CA CYS A 224 -19.51 -25.20 2.18
C CYS A 224 -21.01 -25.51 2.28
N ARG A 225 -21.63 -25.92 1.17
CA ARG A 225 -23.08 -26.22 1.14
C ARG A 225 -23.46 -27.41 2.03
N ALA A 226 -22.59 -28.41 2.16
CA ALA A 226 -22.85 -29.62 2.95
C ALA A 226 -22.88 -29.39 4.47
N LEU A 227 -22.40 -28.22 4.92
CA LEU A 227 -22.40 -27.78 6.31
C LEU A 227 -23.42 -26.66 6.59
N LYS A 228 -24.24 -26.27 5.61
CA LYS A 228 -25.31 -25.27 5.79
C LYS A 228 -26.55 -25.88 6.43
N GLY A 229 -27.36 -25.01 7.04
CA GLY A 229 -28.69 -25.38 7.57
C GLY A 229 -28.59 -26.35 8.76
N PRO A 230 -29.46 -27.37 8.85
CA PRO A 230 -29.52 -28.27 9.99
C PRO A 230 -28.36 -29.26 10.05
N ALA A 231 -27.42 -29.26 9.09
CA ALA A 231 -26.34 -30.25 9.03
C ALA A 231 -25.48 -30.29 10.30
N ILE A 232 -25.18 -29.13 10.90
CA ILE A 232 -24.41 -29.04 12.14
C ILE A 232 -25.20 -29.58 13.34
N ASP A 233 -26.50 -29.28 13.39
CA ASP A 233 -27.37 -29.72 14.48
C ASP A 233 -27.67 -31.22 14.37
N ASN A 234 -27.80 -31.76 13.14
CA ASN A 234 -27.91 -33.19 12.87
C ASN A 234 -26.65 -33.93 13.29
N LEU A 235 -25.45 -33.43 12.95
CA LEU A 235 -24.18 -34.00 13.42
C LEU A 235 -24.10 -34.00 14.95
N ALA A 236 -24.61 -32.96 15.60
CA ALA A 236 -24.63 -32.89 17.05
C ALA A 236 -25.54 -33.97 17.66
N TYR A 237 -26.69 -34.23 17.04
CA TYR A 237 -27.64 -35.25 17.47
C TYR A 237 -27.15 -36.67 17.20
N GLU A 238 -26.63 -36.93 15.98
CA GLU A 238 -26.14 -38.25 15.55
C GLU A 238 -24.98 -38.74 16.43
N TYR A 239 -24.03 -37.85 16.76
CA TYR A 239 -22.80 -38.21 17.49
C TYR A 239 -22.82 -37.75 18.96
N GLU A 240 -23.99 -37.46 19.52
CA GLU A 240 -24.12 -37.01 20.92
C GLU A 240 -23.53 -38.02 21.92
N ARG A 241 -23.70 -39.32 21.65
CA ARG A 241 -23.27 -40.41 22.54
C ARG A 241 -21.77 -40.66 22.53
N GLU A 242 -21.10 -40.28 21.44
CA GLU A 242 -19.66 -40.51 21.23
C GLU A 242 -18.82 -39.33 21.77
N GLY A 243 -19.45 -38.17 21.92
CA GLY A 243 -18.88 -37.00 22.59
C GLY A 243 -18.31 -35.94 21.65
N LEU A 244 -17.79 -34.87 22.24
CA LEU A 244 -17.39 -33.65 21.51
C LEU A 244 -16.26 -33.89 20.50
N TYR A 245 -15.33 -34.79 20.82
CA TYR A 245 -14.23 -35.15 19.93
C TYR A 245 -14.77 -35.72 18.62
N GLU A 246 -15.68 -36.69 18.72
CA GLU A 246 -16.22 -37.38 17.57
C GLU A 246 -17.13 -36.47 16.74
N GLN A 247 -17.93 -35.62 17.39
CA GLN A 247 -18.68 -34.57 16.70
C GLN A 247 -17.79 -33.63 15.87
N ALA A 248 -16.66 -33.20 16.42
CA ALA A 248 -15.69 -32.37 15.71
C ALA A 248 -14.98 -33.13 14.58
N TYR A 249 -14.68 -34.41 14.80
CA TYR A 249 -14.07 -35.29 13.81
C TYR A 249 -14.98 -35.51 12.60
N GLN A 250 -16.26 -35.78 12.85
CA GLN A 250 -17.27 -35.98 11.82
C GLN A 250 -17.57 -34.69 11.06
N LEU A 251 -17.52 -33.53 11.72
CA LEU A 251 -17.63 -32.23 11.06
C LEU A 251 -16.58 -32.05 9.96
N LEU A 252 -15.30 -32.25 10.28
CA LEU A 252 -14.22 -32.06 9.30
C LEU A 252 -14.18 -33.17 8.25
N ASN A 253 -14.50 -34.41 8.59
CA ASN A 253 -14.64 -35.46 7.59
C ASN A 253 -15.75 -35.15 6.58
N ARG A 254 -16.90 -34.66 7.06
CA ARG A 254 -18.00 -34.22 6.20
C ARG A 254 -17.59 -33.05 5.31
N PHE A 255 -16.82 -32.10 5.84
CA PHE A 255 -16.23 -31.01 5.06
C PHE A 255 -15.29 -31.52 3.96
N MET A 256 -14.37 -32.43 4.30
CA MET A 256 -13.42 -33.02 3.37
C MET A 256 -14.10 -33.83 2.27
N GLN A 257 -15.13 -34.60 2.62
CA GLN A 257 -15.92 -35.37 1.65
C GLN A 257 -16.71 -34.46 0.69
N ALA A 258 -17.27 -33.36 1.20
CA ALA A 258 -18.09 -32.46 0.40
C ALA A 258 -17.26 -31.56 -0.55
N GLU A 259 -16.11 -31.07 -0.10
CA GLU A 259 -15.29 -30.13 -0.85
C GLU A 259 -14.15 -30.82 -1.63
N GLY A 260 -13.79 -32.05 -1.27
CA GLY A 260 -12.75 -32.82 -1.95
C GLY A 260 -11.41 -32.08 -2.02
N ARG A 261 -10.99 -31.71 -3.24
CA ARG A 261 -9.74 -30.96 -3.49
C ARG A 261 -9.76 -29.52 -2.97
N GLU A 262 -10.96 -28.99 -2.73
CA GLU A 262 -11.18 -27.64 -2.18
C GLU A 262 -11.26 -27.64 -0.64
N ALA A 263 -11.11 -28.80 0.01
CA ALA A 263 -10.94 -28.92 1.46
C ALA A 263 -9.51 -28.51 1.86
N LYS A 264 -9.21 -27.23 1.66
CA LYS A 264 -7.90 -26.64 1.87
C LYS A 264 -7.66 -26.20 3.31
N LEU A 265 -6.41 -26.27 3.74
CA LEU A 265 -5.96 -25.85 5.06
C LEU A 265 -6.29 -24.37 5.33
N SER A 266 -6.16 -23.50 4.32
CA SER A 266 -6.52 -22.08 4.41
C SER A 266 -7.96 -21.84 4.88
N ARG A 267 -8.90 -22.71 4.48
CA ARG A 267 -10.32 -22.58 4.84
C ARG A 267 -10.56 -22.95 6.30
N LEU A 268 -9.87 -23.99 6.79
CA LEU A 268 -9.93 -24.37 8.19
C LEU A 268 -9.34 -23.28 9.07
N VAL A 269 -8.15 -22.78 8.71
CA VAL A 269 -7.48 -21.70 9.46
C VAL A 269 -8.33 -20.44 9.50
N LYS A 270 -8.89 -20.02 8.36
CA LYS A 270 -9.80 -18.86 8.32
C LYS A 270 -11.04 -19.04 9.20
N ALA A 271 -11.60 -20.25 9.24
CA ALA A 271 -12.74 -20.55 10.11
C ALA A 271 -12.37 -20.51 11.60
N LEU A 272 -11.16 -20.95 11.95
CA LEU A 272 -10.62 -20.87 13.30
C LEU A 272 -10.35 -19.41 13.72
N GLU A 273 -9.81 -18.58 12.81
CA GLU A 273 -9.63 -17.14 13.01
C GLU A 273 -10.96 -16.43 13.24
N ASP A 274 -11.98 -16.70 12.41
CA ASP A 274 -13.35 -16.18 12.55
C ASP A 274 -13.95 -16.55 13.92
N CYS A 275 -13.57 -17.70 14.48
CA CYS A 275 -14.01 -18.21 15.77
C CYS A 275 -13.10 -17.84 16.94
N LYS A 276 -12.06 -17.01 16.72
CA LYS A 276 -11.06 -16.59 17.71
C LYS A 276 -10.28 -17.74 18.35
N LEU A 277 -10.13 -18.86 17.64
CA LEU A 277 -9.38 -20.05 18.06
C LEU A 277 -7.95 -20.02 17.50
N MET A 278 -7.21 -18.94 17.80
CA MET A 278 -5.87 -18.71 17.24
C MET A 278 -4.86 -19.78 17.68
N SER A 279 -4.91 -20.21 18.94
CA SER A 279 -4.01 -21.25 19.49
C SER A 279 -4.18 -22.60 18.78
N LEU A 280 -5.40 -22.94 18.39
CA LEU A 280 -5.67 -24.16 17.63
C LEU A 280 -5.19 -24.05 16.18
N ALA A 281 -5.38 -22.89 15.56
CA ALA A 281 -4.85 -22.63 14.23
C ALA A 281 -3.31 -22.68 14.21
N GLU A 282 -2.65 -22.12 15.22
CA GLU A 282 -1.20 -22.22 15.42
C GLU A 282 -0.76 -23.68 15.53
N LYS A 283 -1.42 -24.48 16.37
CA LYS A 283 -1.08 -25.90 16.55
C LYS A 283 -1.25 -26.72 15.27
N ILE A 284 -2.34 -26.52 14.52
CA ILE A 284 -2.59 -27.24 13.26
C ILE A 284 -1.56 -26.84 12.19
N LEU A 285 -0.99 -25.63 12.28
CA LEU A 285 0.04 -25.14 11.39
C LEU A 285 1.47 -25.52 11.85
N ASP A 286 1.62 -26.34 12.89
CA ASP A 286 2.88 -26.63 13.57
C ASP A 286 3.67 -25.34 13.89
N PHE A 287 2.95 -24.28 14.25
CA PHE A 287 3.54 -22.99 14.60
C PHE A 287 4.23 -23.12 15.96
N GLN A 288 5.54 -23.39 15.93
CA GLN A 288 6.39 -23.25 17.11
C GLN A 288 6.87 -21.80 17.21
N GLN A 289 6.59 -21.18 18.34
CA GLN A 289 7.00 -19.82 18.68
C GLN A 289 8.46 -19.80 19.14
#